data_AF-A0A955KCB4-F1
#
_entry.id   AF-A0A955KCB4-F1
#
_cell.length_a   1.000
_cell.length_b   1.000
_cell.length_c   1.000
_cell.angle_alpha   90.00
_cell.angle_beta   90.00
_cell.angle_gamma   90.00
#
_symmetry.space_group_name_H-M   'P 1'
#
loop_
_entity.id
_entity.type
_entity.pdbx_description
1 polymer ?
#
loop_
_entity_poly.entity_id
_entity_poly.type
_entity_poly.pdbx_seq_one_letter_code
_entity_poly.pdbx_strand_id
1 'polypeptide(L)' 'MTNMQDIKKKSDAELTDLVRSARETVRQERFKDKFSRKASVIKNAKLEIARSFTELTARRRNQETK' A
#
# COMPACT_ATOMS: atom_id res chain seq x y z
N MET A 1 10.74 -0.53 -0.34
CA MET A 1 9.53 -1.33 -0.62
C MET A 1 9.31 -2.20 0.59
N THR A 2 8.15 -2.08 1.22
CA THR A 2 7.80 -2.81 2.44
C THR A 2 7.45 -4.26 2.09
N ASN A 3 8.07 -5.23 2.77
CA ASN A 3 7.80 -6.65 2.52
C ASN A 3 6.50 -7.09 3.22
N MET A 4 5.91 -8.19 2.77
CA MET A 4 4.64 -8.67 3.35
C MET A 4 4.76 -9.01 4.84
N GLN A 5 5.94 -9.47 5.28
CA GLN A 5 6.20 -9.73 6.71
C GLN A 5 6.11 -8.47 7.57
N ASP A 6 6.55 -7.32 7.05
CA ASP A 6 6.47 -6.06 7.77
C ASP A 6 5.04 -5.52 7.78
N ILE A 7 4.29 -5.73 6.70
CA ILE A 7 2.86 -5.36 6.61
C ILE A 7 2.04 -6.13 7.64
N LYS A 8 2.29 -7.42 7.83
CA LYS A 8 1.59 -8.24 8.83
C LYS A 8 1.78 -7.75 10.27
N LYS A 9 2.91 -7.09 10.57
CA LYS A 9 3.21 -6.55 11.91
C LYS A 9 2.50 -5.23 12.22
N LYS A 10 1.96 -4.55 11.20
CA LYS A 10 1.27 -3.26 11.36
C LYS A 10 -0.14 -3.45 11.92
N SER A 11 -0.59 -2.47 12.70
CA SER A 11 -2.00 -2.35 13.10
C SER A 11 -2.89 -1.93 11.93
N ASP A 12 -4.21 -2.07 12.07
CA ASP A 12 -5.17 -1.68 11.03
C ASP A 12 -5.11 -0.18 10.71
N ALA A 13 -4.86 0.65 11.74
CA ALA A 13 -4.66 2.09 11.59
C ALA A 13 -3.41 2.39 10.76
N GLU A 14 -2.28 1.77 11.09
CA GLU A 14 -1.03 1.93 10.33
C GLU A 14 -1.14 1.41 8.88
N LEU A 15 -1.88 0.33 8.65
CA LEU A 15 -2.15 -0.18 7.30
C LEU A 15 -2.97 0.83 6.48
N THR A 16 -3.95 1.48 7.11
CA THR A 16 -4.77 2.50 6.46
C THR A 16 -3.96 3.75 6.12
N ASP A 17 -3.09 4.19 7.04
CA ASP A 17 -2.18 5.32 6.82
C ASP A 17 -1.13 5.01 5.74
N LEU A 18 -0.64 3.76 5.69
CA LEU A 18 0.27 3.29 4.65
C LEU A 18 -0.40 3.35 3.27
N VAL A 19 -1.65 2.89 3.16
CA VAL A 19 -2.45 2.98 1.93
C VAL A 19 -2.64 4.45 1.51
N ARG A 20 -3.00 5.33 2.45
CA ARG A 20 -3.19 6.77 2.17
C ARG A 20 -1.92 7.39 1.60
N SER A 21 -0.79 7.14 2.26
CA SER A 21 0.52 7.67 1.86
C SER A 21 0.96 7.13 0.51
N ALA A 22 0.83 5.82 0.27
CA ALA A 22 1.17 5.19 -0.99
C ALA A 22 0.29 5.67 -2.16
N ARG A 23 -1.01 5.94 -1.93
CA ARG A 23 -1.90 6.54 -2.93
C ARG A 23 -1.47 7.95 -3.29
N GLU A 24 -1.04 8.74 -2.32
CA GLU A 24 -0.52 10.08 -2.57
C GLU A 24 0.79 10.03 -3.38
N THR A 25 1.70 9.10 -3.08
CA THR A 25 2.89 8.86 -3.91
C THR A 25 2.54 8.53 -5.36
N VAL A 26 1.53 7.67 -5.59
CA VAL A 26 1.06 7.39 -6.95
C VAL A 26 0.51 8.65 -7.61
N ARG A 27 -0.26 9.47 -6.88
CA ARG A 27 -0.82 10.72 -7.39
C ARG A 27 0.32 11.65 -7.83
N GLN A 28 1.24 11.96 -6.93
CA GLN A 28 2.36 12.85 -7.18
C GLN A 28 3.20 12.39 -8.39
N GLU A 29 3.56 11.10 -8.46
CA GLU A 29 4.33 10.57 -9.59
C GLU A 29 3.58 10.62 -10.92
N ARG A 30 2.25 10.45 -10.92
CA ARG A 30 1.46 10.55 -12.16
C ARG A 30 1.39 11.97 -12.71
N PHE A 31 1.41 12.98 -11.85
CA PHE A 31 1.37 14.39 -12.26
C PHE A 31 2.74 15.01 -12.54
N LYS A 32 3.83 14.27 -12.36
CA LYS A 32 5.16 14.68 -12.84
C LYS A 32 5.22 14.69 -14.36
N ASP A 33 6.14 15.50 -14.89
CA ASP A 33 6.50 15.51 -16.31
C ASP A 33 7.07 14.14 -16.75
N LYS A 34 7.09 13.89 -18.06
CA LYS A 34 7.44 12.60 -18.64
C LYS A 34 8.86 12.13 -18.28
N PHE A 35 9.80 13.05 -18.10
CA PHE A 35 11.20 12.74 -17.82
C PHE A 35 11.46 12.55 -16.31
N SER A 36 10.69 13.23 -15.45
CA SER A 36 10.80 13.10 -13.99
C SER A 36 10.00 11.94 -13.39
N ARG A 37 9.01 11.40 -14.13
CA ARG A 37 8.17 10.29 -13.68
C ARG A 37 8.97 9.00 -13.55
N LYS A 38 8.92 8.37 -12.38
CA LYS A 38 9.61 7.08 -12.14
C LYS A 38 8.61 5.93 -12.07
N ALA A 39 8.60 5.09 -13.12
CA ALA A 39 7.71 3.92 -13.18
C ALA A 39 7.92 2.93 -12.02
N SER A 40 9.17 2.79 -11.55
CA SER A 40 9.52 1.95 -10.39
C SER A 40 8.85 2.45 -9.09
N VAL A 41 8.77 3.76 -8.89
CA VAL A 41 8.10 4.35 -7.71
C VAL A 41 6.60 4.07 -7.74
N ILE A 42 5.96 4.26 -8.91
CA ILE A 42 4.54 3.94 -9.09
C ILE A 42 4.27 2.46 -8.84
N LYS A 43 5.11 1.57 -9.42
CA LYS A 43 4.99 0.12 -9.22
C LYS A 43 5.09 -0.25 -7.75
N ASN A 44 6.08 0.29 -7.04
CA ASN A 44 6.31 0.00 -5.62
C ASN A 44 5.15 0.50 -4.75
N ALA A 45 4.67 1.72 -4.99
CA ALA A 45 3.54 2.26 -4.25
C ALA A 45 2.24 1.47 -4.48
N LYS A 46 1.97 1.04 -5.72
CA LYS A 46 0.82 0.16 -6.02
C LYS A 46 0.93 -1.19 -5.32
N LEU A 47 2.13 -1.75 -5.24
CA LEU A 47 2.38 -3.02 -4.56
C LEU A 47 2.13 -2.90 -3.05
N GLU A 48 2.54 -1.80 -2.42
CA GLU A 48 2.26 -1.52 -1.01
C GLU A 48 0.76 -1.35 -0.73
N ILE A 49 0.04 -0.66 -1.62
CA ILE A 49 -1.43 -0.56 -1.54
C ILE A 49 -2.07 -1.95 -1.59
N ALA A 50 -1.68 -2.76 -2.59
CA ALA A 50 -2.25 -4.09 -2.78
C ALA A 50 -2.02 -4.98 -1.56
N ARG A 51 -0.79 -5.07 -1.07
CA ARG A 51 -0.43 -5.88 0.11
C ARG A 51 -1.15 -5.44 1.37
N SER A 52 -1.28 -4.12 1.60
CA SER A 52 -1.97 -3.58 2.76
C SER A 52 -3.47 -3.93 2.74
N PHE A 53 -4.12 -3.84 1.57
CA PHE A 53 -5.50 -4.27 1.43
C PHE A 53 -5.67 -5.79 1.55
N THR A 54 -4.74 -6.58 1.03
CA THR A 54 -4.76 -8.03 1.22
C THR A 54 -4.76 -8.39 2.70
N GLU A 55 -3.90 -7.75 3.50
CA GLU A 55 -3.84 -7.99 4.95
C GLU A 55 -5.12 -7.53 5.66
N LEU A 56 -5.62 -6.33 5.38
CA LEU A 56 -6.87 -5.83 5.98
C LEU A 56 -8.05 -6.76 5.66
N THR A 57 -8.17 -7.23 4.42
CA THR A 57 -9.22 -8.17 4.03
C THR A 57 -9.04 -9.53 4.71
N ALA A 58 -7.81 -10.03 4.83
CA ALA A 58 -7.53 -11.28 5.54
C ALA A 58 -7.91 -11.20 7.02
N ARG A 59 -7.65 -10.06 7.68
CA ARG A 59 -8.06 -9.81 9.07
C ARG A 59 -9.57 -9.82 9.25
N ARG A 60 -10.30 -9.10 8.37
CA ARG A 60 -11.78 -9.09 8.39
C ARG A 60 -12.35 -10.50 8.23
N ARG A 61 -11.85 -11.26 7.25
CA ARG A 61 -12.28 -12.64 7.02
C ARG A 61 -12.04 -13.53 8.25
N ASN A 62 -10.89 -13.39 8.90
CA ASN A 62 -10.57 -14.18 10.11
C ASN A 62 -11.43 -13.81 11.33
N GLN A 63 -11.97 -12.58 11.37
CA GLN A 63 -12.95 -12.18 12.39
C GLN A 63 -14.33 -12.76 12.09
N GLU A 64 -14.74 -12.83 10.83
CA GLU A 64 -16.04 -13.39 10.41
C GLU A 64 -16.13 -14.91 10.60
N THR A 65 -15.01 -15.65 10.48
CA THR A 65 -14.97 -17.10 10.68
C THR A 65 -14.71 -17.55 12.12
N LYS A 66 -14.64 -16.61 13.09
CA LYS A 66 -14.54 -16.90 14.52
C LYS A 66 -15.89 -16.72 15.19
#